data_AF-A0A218NMZ8-F1
#
_entry.id   AF-A0A218NMZ8-F1
#
_cell.length_a   1.000
_cell.length_b   1.000
_cell.length_c   1.000
_cell.angle_alpha   90.00
_cell.angle_beta   90.00
_cell.angle_gamma   90.00
#
_symmetry.space_group_name_H-M   'P 1'
#
loop_
_entity.id
_entity.type
_entity.pdbx_description
1 polymer ?
#
loop_
_entity_poly.entity_id
_entity_poly.type
_entity_poly.pdbx_seq_one_letter_code
_entity_poly.pdbx_strand_id
1 'polypeptide(L)'
;MADYKIIFIGGVPGVGKTSISGALSRKYNIDIMLSGDYLREFARPIISSKGEGNNLMTSVYEAWKEFGEKTNENIIKGYLEQSKPICSGINAVIERADKNGENVIVESLYLNQELLDTLKKYNACSAYLYISDWDLHSKRLNERELYTHKKSPGSRLSAQLDVYRSIMDYSIDLLKKNSMRIFDNTDYAKTRDDVIKFVGEYYGDD
;
A
#
# COMPACT_ATOMS: atom_id res chain seq x y z
N MET A 1 -8.40 24.42 7.07
CA MET A 1 -7.85 23.13 6.62
C MET A 1 -6.33 23.23 6.66
N ALA A 2 -5.61 22.11 6.74
CA ALA A 2 -4.15 22.15 6.67
C ALA A 2 -3.69 22.65 5.29
N ASP A 3 -2.66 23.51 5.24
CA ASP A 3 -2.10 24.06 3.99
C ASP A 3 -1.23 23.06 3.21
N TYR A 4 -1.25 21.79 3.61
CA TYR A 4 -0.46 20.72 3.04
C TYR A 4 -1.28 19.41 2.97
N LYS A 5 -0.81 18.50 2.11
CA LYS A 5 -1.51 17.26 1.75
C LYS A 5 -0.65 16.05 2.09
N ILE A 6 -1.10 15.26 3.07
CA ILE A 6 -0.56 13.94 3.36
C ILE A 6 -1.53 12.91 2.78
N ILE A 7 -1.13 12.24 1.72
CA ILE A 7 -1.98 11.26 1.04
C ILE A 7 -1.39 9.86 1.19
N PHE A 8 -2.22 8.89 1.57
CA PHE A 8 -1.85 7.48 1.64
C PHE A 8 -2.66 6.64 0.66
N ILE A 9 -1.97 5.85 -0.18
CA ILE A 9 -2.60 4.91 -1.12
C ILE A 9 -2.21 3.47 -0.78
N GLY A 10 -3.15 2.73 -0.20
CA GLY A 10 -3.01 1.31 0.13
C GLY A 10 -3.43 0.38 -1.02
N GLY A 11 -2.99 -0.87 -0.99
CA GLY A 11 -3.39 -1.88 -1.98
C GLY A 11 -2.36 -2.99 -2.21
N VAL A 12 -2.80 -4.18 -2.57
CA VAL A 12 -1.88 -5.28 -2.93
C VAL A 12 -1.17 -5.03 -4.29
N PRO A 13 -0.14 -5.80 -4.68
CA PRO A 13 0.49 -5.70 -5.99
C PRO A 13 -0.53 -5.81 -7.12
N GLY A 14 -0.34 -5.07 -8.23
CA GLY A 14 -1.20 -5.19 -9.42
C GLY A 14 -2.48 -4.35 -9.42
N VAL A 15 -2.89 -3.78 -8.28
CA VAL A 15 -4.12 -2.97 -8.17
C VAL A 15 -4.00 -1.52 -8.65
N GLY A 16 -2.82 -1.09 -9.13
CA GLY A 16 -2.63 0.24 -9.73
C GLY A 16 -2.27 1.40 -8.77
N LYS A 17 -1.83 1.11 -7.54
CA LYS A 17 -1.37 2.11 -6.55
C LYS A 17 -0.44 3.17 -7.14
N THR A 18 0.72 2.76 -7.64
CA THR A 18 1.75 3.64 -8.21
C THR A 18 1.19 4.51 -9.35
N SER A 19 0.29 3.98 -10.18
CA SER A 19 -0.34 4.71 -11.28
C SER A 19 -1.31 5.79 -10.78
N ILE A 20 -2.07 5.52 -9.71
CA ILE A 20 -2.97 6.49 -9.08
C ILE A 20 -2.16 7.54 -8.30
N SER A 21 -1.17 7.13 -7.50
CA SER A 21 -0.27 8.04 -6.79
C SER A 21 0.47 8.98 -7.75
N GLY A 22 0.91 8.49 -8.91
CA GLY A 22 1.51 9.34 -9.94
C GLY A 22 0.53 10.33 -10.57
N ALA A 23 -0.75 9.96 -10.71
CA ALA A 23 -1.78 10.89 -11.18
C ALA A 23 -2.05 11.99 -10.15
N LEU A 24 -2.15 11.63 -8.86
CA LEU A 24 -2.30 12.56 -7.75
C LEU A 24 -1.10 13.51 -7.63
N SER A 25 0.12 12.99 -7.72
CA SER A 25 1.36 13.80 -7.70
C SER A 25 1.33 14.89 -8.78
N ARG A 26 0.98 14.52 -10.03
CA ARG A 26 0.86 15.49 -11.12
C ARG A 26 -0.28 16.49 -10.93
N LYS A 27 -1.43 16.04 -10.43
CA LYS A 27 -2.62 16.90 -10.22
C LYS A 27 -2.39 17.95 -9.13
N TYR A 28 -1.75 17.57 -8.03
CA TYR A 28 -1.56 18.42 -6.85
C TYR A 28 -0.13 18.97 -6.71
N ASN A 29 0.72 18.77 -7.73
CA ASN A 29 2.12 19.19 -7.74
C ASN A 29 2.89 18.75 -6.47
N ILE A 30 2.79 17.47 -6.14
CA ILE A 30 3.44 16.86 -4.98
C ILE A 30 4.70 16.12 -5.43
N ASP A 31 5.87 16.65 -5.06
CA ASP A 31 7.17 16.11 -5.45
C ASP A 31 7.62 14.92 -4.60
N ILE A 32 7.17 14.85 -3.35
CA ILE A 32 7.56 13.78 -2.42
C ILE A 32 6.57 12.62 -2.57
N MET A 33 6.99 11.60 -3.32
CA MET A 33 6.25 10.33 -3.45
C MET A 33 7.11 9.17 -2.97
N LEU A 34 6.67 8.47 -1.91
CA LEU A 34 7.38 7.35 -1.31
C LEU A 34 6.65 6.03 -1.57
N SER A 35 7.41 5.01 -1.95
CA SER A 35 6.90 3.65 -2.14
C SER A 35 7.31 2.74 -0.99
N GLY A 36 6.33 2.05 -0.40
CA GLY A 36 6.53 1.05 0.64
C GLY A 36 7.43 -0.10 0.20
N ASP A 37 7.47 -0.42 -1.10
CA ASP A 37 8.39 -1.42 -1.64
C ASP A 37 9.85 -0.93 -1.54
N TYR A 38 10.13 0.34 -1.87
CA TYR A 38 11.46 0.93 -1.70
C TYR A 38 11.83 1.14 -0.23
N LEU A 39 10.87 1.55 0.62
CA LEU A 39 11.09 1.66 2.07
C LEU A 39 11.44 0.30 2.68
N ARG A 40 10.81 -0.79 2.20
CA ARG A 40 11.17 -2.16 2.61
C ARG A 40 12.59 -2.52 2.23
N GLU A 41 12.99 -2.27 0.98
CA GLU A 41 14.36 -2.57 0.54
C GLU A 41 15.41 -1.71 1.26
N PHE A 42 15.08 -0.46 1.57
CA PHE A 42 15.92 0.42 2.39
C PHE A 42 16.07 -0.11 3.83
N ALA A 43 14.97 -0.56 4.45
CA ALA A 43 14.96 -1.04 5.83
C ALA A 43 15.59 -2.44 5.99
N ARG A 44 15.51 -3.28 4.95
CA ARG A 44 15.99 -4.67 4.93
C ARG A 44 17.38 -4.84 5.56
N PRO A 45 18.47 -4.18 5.12
CA PRO A 45 19.80 -4.38 5.69
C PRO A 45 19.91 -3.95 7.17
N ILE A 46 19.16 -2.92 7.59
CA ILE A 46 19.22 -2.36 8.95
C ILE A 46 18.56 -3.32 9.95
N ILE A 47 17.45 -3.94 9.55
CA ILE A 47 16.72 -4.89 10.38
C ILE A 47 17.48 -6.22 10.45
N SER A 48 17.98 -6.71 9.32
CA SER A 48 18.78 -7.93 9.27
C SER A 48 20.05 -7.85 10.13
N SER A 49 20.68 -6.67 10.25
CA SER A 49 21.89 -6.52 11.08
C SER A 49 21.65 -6.53 12.59
N LYS A 50 20.39 -6.37 13.04
CA LYS A 50 20.05 -6.30 14.47
C LYS A 50 19.72 -7.66 15.10
N GLY A 51 19.70 -8.75 14.31
CA GLY A 51 19.25 -10.06 14.79
C GLY A 51 17.74 -10.13 15.10
N GLU A 52 17.00 -9.05 14.82
CA GLU A 52 15.55 -8.93 14.98
C GLU A 52 14.83 -9.59 13.79
N GLY A 53 14.91 -10.92 13.72
CA GLY A 53 14.09 -11.76 12.86
C GLY A 53 14.38 -11.70 11.36
N ASN A 54 13.93 -12.75 10.66
CA ASN A 54 14.07 -12.90 9.21
C ASN A 54 12.96 -12.16 8.44
N ASN A 55 12.14 -11.34 9.12
CA ASN A 55 10.84 -10.87 8.65
C ASN A 55 10.91 -10.18 7.28
N LEU A 56 11.96 -9.43 6.97
CA LEU A 56 12.11 -8.77 5.67
C LEU A 56 12.92 -9.54 4.63
N MET A 57 13.55 -10.67 4.98
CA MET A 57 14.40 -11.44 4.06
C MET A 57 13.60 -12.21 3.01
N THR A 58 12.35 -12.56 3.32
CA THR A 58 11.43 -13.26 2.42
C THR A 58 10.45 -12.29 1.74
N SER A 59 9.84 -12.73 0.64
CA SER A 59 8.72 -11.99 0.06
C SER A 59 7.49 -12.11 0.93
N VAL A 60 6.61 -11.10 0.93
CA VAL A 60 5.37 -11.11 1.74
C VAL A 60 4.49 -12.33 1.49
N TYR A 61 4.44 -12.84 0.26
CA TYR A 61 3.67 -14.02 -0.09
C TYR A 61 4.30 -15.34 0.41
N GLU A 62 5.49 -15.29 1.00
CA GLU A 62 6.17 -16.43 1.62
C GLU A 62 6.25 -16.29 3.14
N ALA A 63 5.89 -15.14 3.71
CA ALA A 63 6.02 -14.86 5.14
C ALA A 63 5.20 -15.83 6.01
N TRP A 64 4.14 -16.43 5.46
CA TRP A 64 3.33 -17.45 6.15
C TRP A 64 4.10 -18.73 6.50
N LYS A 65 5.21 -19.02 5.80
CA LYS A 65 6.01 -20.23 6.01
C LYS A 65 6.60 -20.30 7.42
N GLU A 66 6.80 -19.16 8.07
CA GLU A 66 7.28 -19.08 9.46
C GLU A 66 6.22 -19.54 10.47
N PHE A 67 4.95 -19.61 10.06
CA PHE A 67 3.80 -19.95 10.91
C PHE A 67 3.24 -21.36 10.64
N GLY A 68 3.87 -22.13 9.74
CA GLY A 68 3.50 -23.52 9.42
C GLY A 68 2.86 -23.65 8.04
N GLU A 69 1.76 -24.40 7.96
CA GLU A 69 1.08 -24.69 6.69
C GLU A 69 0.40 -23.45 6.10
N LYS A 70 0.17 -23.48 4.77
CA LYS A 70 -0.48 -22.39 4.04
C LYS A 70 -1.97 -22.34 4.37
N THR A 71 -2.31 -21.63 5.43
CA THR A 71 -3.69 -21.30 5.81
C THR A 71 -3.92 -19.79 5.66
N ASN A 72 -5.18 -19.38 5.53
CA ASN A 72 -5.52 -17.95 5.50
C ASN A 72 -5.03 -17.25 6.77
N GLU A 73 -5.17 -17.88 7.93
CA GLU A 73 -4.68 -17.35 9.21
C GLU A 73 -3.16 -17.12 9.19
N ASN A 74 -2.38 -18.09 8.70
CA ASN A 74 -0.92 -17.97 8.64
C ASN A 74 -0.45 -16.95 7.58
N ILE A 75 -1.20 -16.80 6.47
CA ILE A 75 -0.99 -15.71 5.51
C ILE A 75 -1.11 -14.36 6.19
N ILE A 76 -2.18 -14.15 6.97
CA ILE A 76 -2.38 -12.88 7.67
C ILE A 76 -1.35 -12.68 8.77
N LYS A 77 -0.99 -13.71 9.56
CA LYS A 77 0.08 -13.62 10.57
C LYS A 77 1.40 -13.19 9.94
N GLY A 78 1.84 -13.88 8.88
CA GLY A 78 3.09 -13.54 8.18
C GLY A 78 3.07 -12.13 7.59
N TYR A 79 1.97 -11.75 6.96
CA TYR A 79 1.78 -10.39 6.45
C TYR A 79 1.88 -9.33 7.57
N LEU A 80 1.21 -9.54 8.69
CA LEU A 80 1.20 -8.59 9.81
C LEU A 80 2.56 -8.48 10.49
N GLU A 81 3.26 -9.60 10.73
CA GLU A 81 4.61 -9.60 11.29
C GLU A 81 5.60 -8.87 10.39
N GLN A 82 5.50 -9.07 9.07
CA GLN A 82 6.32 -8.35 8.10
C GLN A 82 5.95 -6.86 8.00
N SER A 83 4.68 -6.51 8.22
CA SER A 83 4.18 -5.13 8.13
C SER A 83 4.74 -4.22 9.23
N LYS A 84 5.01 -4.75 10.43
CA LYS A 84 5.40 -3.97 11.62
C LYS A 84 6.52 -2.95 11.34
N PRO A 85 7.73 -3.36 10.91
CA PRO A 85 8.81 -2.40 10.69
C PRO A 85 8.51 -1.39 9.58
N ILE A 86 7.77 -1.79 8.53
CA ILE A 86 7.49 -0.92 7.39
C ILE A 86 6.43 0.12 7.74
N CYS A 87 5.34 -0.31 8.38
CA CYS A 87 4.31 0.59 8.89
C CYS A 87 4.88 1.57 9.92
N SER A 88 5.77 1.12 10.80
CA SER A 88 6.47 2.01 11.75
C SER A 88 7.29 3.09 11.03
N GLY A 89 8.02 2.72 9.95
CA GLY A 89 8.73 3.69 9.11
C GLY A 89 7.79 4.68 8.41
N ILE A 90 6.65 4.20 7.89
CA ILE A 90 5.62 5.07 7.29
C ILE A 90 5.02 6.02 8.33
N ASN A 91 4.78 5.55 9.56
CA ASN A 91 4.28 6.40 10.65
C ASN A 91 5.23 7.56 10.92
N ALA A 92 6.54 7.29 10.99
CA ALA A 92 7.56 8.32 11.18
C ALA A 92 7.60 9.33 10.01
N VAL A 93 7.40 8.87 8.77
CA VAL A 93 7.27 9.76 7.60
C VAL A 93 6.06 10.67 7.73
N ILE A 94 4.89 10.13 8.07
CA ILE A 94 3.64 10.89 8.19
C ILE A 94 3.78 11.95 9.30
N GLU A 95 4.28 11.56 10.47
CA GLU A 95 4.52 12.48 11.59
C GLU A 95 5.48 13.60 11.20
N ARG A 96 6.55 13.27 10.46
CA ARG A 96 7.52 14.27 9.99
C ARG A 96 6.91 15.22 8.96
N ALA A 97 6.06 14.72 8.06
CA ALA A 97 5.39 15.54 7.06
C ALA A 97 4.39 16.51 7.70
N ASP A 98 3.61 16.05 8.69
CA ASP A 98 2.71 16.89 9.48
C ASP A 98 3.48 17.98 10.23
N LYS A 99 4.54 17.58 10.96
CA LYS A 99 5.39 18.50 11.71
C LYS A 99 5.99 19.62 10.86
N ASN A 100 6.33 19.31 9.60
CA ASN A 100 6.98 20.26 8.69
C ASN A 100 6.00 20.95 7.74
N GLY A 101 4.73 20.55 7.70
CA GLY A 101 3.75 21.04 6.74
C GLY A 101 4.09 20.67 5.29
N GLU A 102 4.54 19.45 5.04
CA GLU A 102 5.00 19.00 3.72
C GLU A 102 3.92 18.23 2.98
N ASN A 103 3.83 18.48 1.67
CA ASN A 103 3.04 17.65 0.77
C ASN A 103 3.76 16.33 0.52
N VAL A 104 3.09 15.21 0.80
CA VAL A 104 3.65 13.87 0.60
C VAL A 104 2.58 12.88 0.15
N ILE A 105 2.95 11.99 -0.76
CA ILE A 105 2.18 10.80 -1.11
C ILE A 105 2.98 9.57 -0.67
N VAL A 106 2.35 8.68 0.10
CA VAL A 106 2.92 7.38 0.44
C VAL A 106 2.04 6.29 -0.14
N GLU A 107 2.60 5.36 -0.91
CA GLU A 107 1.89 4.14 -1.33
C GLU A 107 2.48 2.89 -0.72
N SER A 108 1.65 1.92 -0.32
CA SER A 108 2.12 0.69 0.34
C SER A 108 1.17 -0.49 0.15
N LEU A 109 1.72 -1.71 0.09
CA LEU A 109 0.93 -2.92 0.37
C LEU A 109 0.67 -3.08 1.87
N TYR A 110 1.64 -2.73 2.71
CA TYR A 110 1.54 -2.91 4.15
C TYR A 110 0.59 -1.89 4.76
N LEU A 111 -0.30 -2.41 5.58
CA LEU A 111 -1.34 -1.72 6.31
C LEU A 111 -1.63 -2.54 7.58
N ASN A 112 -1.57 -1.88 8.74
CA ASN A 112 -1.96 -2.44 10.03
C ASN A 112 -2.74 -1.39 10.84
N GLN A 113 -3.28 -1.78 12.00
CA GLN A 113 -4.10 -0.87 12.81
C GLN A 113 -3.33 0.38 13.26
N GLU A 114 -2.05 0.24 13.65
CA GLU A 114 -1.22 1.36 14.09
C GLU A 114 -1.03 2.43 13.00
N LEU A 115 -0.85 2.00 11.74
CA LEU A 115 -0.79 2.92 10.60
C LEU A 115 -2.13 3.61 10.37
N LEU A 116 -3.25 2.91 10.51
CA LEU A 116 -4.58 3.53 10.39
C LEU A 116 -4.82 4.59 11.48
N ASP A 117 -4.41 4.30 12.71
CA ASP A 117 -4.51 5.24 13.83
C ASP A 117 -3.65 6.48 13.56
N THR A 118 -2.44 6.28 13.02
CA THR A 118 -1.55 7.36 12.60
C THR A 118 -2.16 8.23 11.51
N LEU A 119 -2.69 7.62 10.44
CA LEU A 119 -3.34 8.35 9.34
C LEU A 119 -4.50 9.21 9.85
N LYS A 120 -5.30 8.69 10.79
CA LYS A 120 -6.38 9.44 11.43
C LYS A 120 -5.86 10.58 12.30
N LYS A 121 -4.86 10.31 13.14
CA LYS A 121 -4.25 11.28 14.05
C LYS A 121 -3.74 12.52 13.32
N TYR A 122 -3.09 12.32 12.17
CA TYR A 122 -2.49 13.40 11.37
C TYR A 122 -3.37 13.85 10.20
N ASN A 123 -4.67 13.52 10.22
CA ASN A 123 -5.66 13.92 9.21
C ASN A 123 -5.17 13.69 7.75
N ALA A 124 -4.59 12.50 7.51
CA ALA A 124 -4.10 12.10 6.21
C ALA A 124 -5.25 11.61 5.33
N CYS A 125 -5.33 12.12 4.10
CA CYS A 125 -6.28 11.63 3.11
C CYS A 125 -5.86 10.23 2.66
N SER A 126 -6.69 9.22 2.91
CA SER A 126 -6.30 7.83 2.73
C SER A 126 -7.31 7.06 1.89
N ALA A 127 -6.80 6.34 0.90
CA ALA A 127 -7.57 5.50 0.01
C ALA A 127 -6.90 4.13 -0.15
N TYR A 128 -7.69 3.08 -0.32
CA TYR A 128 -7.21 1.74 -0.65
C TYR A 128 -7.75 1.29 -1.99
N LEU A 129 -6.87 0.80 -2.86
CA LEU A 129 -7.24 0.27 -4.17
C LEU A 129 -7.31 -1.25 -4.12
N TYR A 130 -8.37 -1.80 -4.68
CA TYR A 130 -8.52 -3.23 -4.92
C TYR A 130 -8.97 -3.48 -6.36
N ILE A 131 -9.00 -4.73 -6.81
CA ILE A 131 -9.64 -5.12 -8.08
C ILE A 131 -10.56 -6.28 -7.74
N SER A 132 -11.87 -6.15 -7.93
CA SER A 132 -12.80 -7.26 -7.65
C SER A 132 -12.59 -8.43 -8.61
N ASP A 133 -12.42 -8.14 -9.89
CA ASP A 133 -12.23 -9.13 -10.95
C ASP A 133 -10.90 -9.90 -10.81
N TRP A 134 -10.99 -11.23 -10.70
CA TRP A 134 -9.84 -12.11 -10.55
C TRP A 134 -8.92 -12.10 -11.77
N ASP A 135 -9.50 -12.28 -12.95
CA ASP A 135 -8.77 -12.46 -14.20
C ASP A 135 -8.08 -11.16 -14.61
N LEU A 136 -8.74 -10.02 -14.41
CA LEU A 136 -8.14 -8.71 -14.62
C LEU A 136 -6.96 -8.47 -13.68
N HIS A 137 -7.09 -8.83 -12.40
CA HIS A 137 -6.00 -8.66 -11.43
C HIS A 137 -4.80 -9.54 -11.80
N SER A 138 -5.05 -10.82 -12.15
CA SER A 138 -4.04 -11.75 -12.66
C SER A 138 -3.36 -11.19 -13.92
N LYS A 139 -4.14 -10.73 -14.91
CA LYS A 139 -3.63 -10.10 -16.12
C LYS A 139 -2.72 -8.91 -15.81
N ARG A 140 -3.15 -7.99 -14.94
CA ARG A 140 -2.35 -6.81 -14.57
C ARG A 140 -1.05 -7.19 -13.85
N LEU A 141 -1.05 -8.23 -13.02
CA LEU A 141 0.18 -8.72 -12.39
C LEU A 141 1.19 -9.25 -13.42
N ASN A 142 0.72 -9.97 -14.44
CA ASN A 142 1.56 -10.45 -15.54
C ASN A 142 2.09 -9.29 -16.40
N GLU A 143 1.23 -8.31 -16.69
CA GLU A 143 1.60 -7.13 -17.49
C GLU A 143 2.56 -6.17 -16.78
N ARG A 144 2.77 -6.29 -15.47
CA ARG A 144 3.72 -5.42 -14.75
C ARG A 144 5.14 -5.53 -15.30
N GLU A 145 5.56 -6.70 -15.78
CA GLU A 145 6.85 -6.88 -16.45
C GLU A 145 6.99 -6.00 -17.70
N LEU A 146 5.88 -5.78 -18.41
CA LEU A 146 5.88 -5.07 -19.69
C LEU A 146 5.91 -3.55 -19.50
N TYR A 147 5.24 -3.04 -18.46
CA TYR A 147 4.96 -1.59 -18.37
C TYR A 147 5.62 -0.86 -17.20
N THR A 148 5.70 -1.46 -16.00
CA THR A 148 6.08 -0.72 -14.79
C THR A 148 7.34 -1.25 -14.12
N HIS A 149 7.62 -2.56 -14.26
CA HIS A 149 8.74 -3.21 -13.61
C HIS A 149 9.38 -4.19 -14.59
N LYS A 150 10.22 -3.68 -15.50
CA LYS A 150 10.84 -4.42 -16.62
C LYS A 150 11.65 -5.67 -16.25
N LYS A 151 11.94 -5.87 -14.97
CA LYS A 151 12.63 -7.05 -14.41
C LYS A 151 11.84 -7.75 -13.29
N SER A 152 10.56 -7.37 -13.11
CA SER A 152 9.68 -8.04 -12.16
C SER A 152 9.46 -9.47 -12.61
N PRO A 153 9.29 -10.42 -11.69
CA PRO A 153 8.83 -11.77 -12.02
C PRO A 153 7.29 -11.78 -11.96
N GLY A 154 6.62 -11.07 -12.87
CA GLY A 154 5.17 -10.97 -12.98
C GLY A 154 4.46 -12.32 -12.98
N SER A 155 4.98 -13.33 -13.68
CA SER A 155 4.45 -14.71 -13.64
C SER A 155 4.52 -15.31 -12.22
N ARG A 156 5.63 -15.07 -11.50
CA ARG A 156 5.79 -15.48 -10.10
C ARG A 156 4.80 -14.76 -9.18
N LEU A 157 4.52 -13.47 -9.40
CA LEU A 157 3.54 -12.72 -8.61
C LEU A 157 2.11 -13.18 -8.88
N SER A 158 1.76 -13.40 -10.15
CA SER A 158 0.44 -13.92 -10.55
C SER A 158 0.17 -15.30 -9.95
N ALA A 159 1.20 -16.15 -9.83
CA ALA A 159 1.08 -17.46 -9.19
C ALA A 159 0.80 -17.39 -7.67
N GLN A 160 0.93 -16.20 -7.06
CA GLN A 160 0.66 -15.95 -5.63
C GLN A 160 -0.59 -15.07 -5.42
N LEU A 161 -1.42 -14.92 -6.45
CA LEU A 161 -2.61 -14.06 -6.38
C LEU A 161 -3.56 -14.48 -5.26
N ASP A 162 -3.66 -15.77 -4.96
CA ASP A 162 -4.44 -16.28 -3.83
C ASP A 162 -3.96 -15.70 -2.48
N VAL A 163 -2.65 -15.66 -2.25
CA VAL A 163 -2.06 -15.05 -1.05
C VAL A 163 -2.33 -13.55 -1.01
N TYR A 164 -2.19 -12.87 -2.14
CA TYR A 164 -2.51 -11.45 -2.20
C TYR A 164 -4.00 -11.17 -1.98
N ARG A 165 -4.89 -12.06 -2.40
CA ARG A 165 -6.33 -11.94 -2.19
C ARG A 165 -6.69 -12.10 -0.72
N SER A 166 -6.10 -13.08 -0.03
CA SER A 166 -6.19 -13.20 1.43
C SER A 166 -5.79 -11.89 2.14
N ILE A 167 -4.65 -11.30 1.77
CA ILE A 167 -4.17 -10.03 2.35
C ILE A 167 -5.11 -8.87 2.01
N MET A 168 -5.62 -8.81 0.78
CA MET A 168 -6.53 -7.78 0.31
C MET A 168 -7.86 -7.83 1.07
N ASP A 169 -8.44 -9.02 1.24
CA ASP A 169 -9.69 -9.23 1.96
C ASP A 169 -9.54 -8.82 3.43
N TYR A 170 -8.45 -9.26 4.09
CA TYR A 170 -8.11 -8.80 5.44
C TYR A 170 -8.00 -7.27 5.53
N SER A 171 -7.31 -6.65 4.56
CA SER A 171 -7.12 -5.19 4.54
C SER A 171 -8.46 -4.48 4.37
N ILE A 172 -9.31 -4.94 3.46
CA ILE A 172 -10.66 -4.37 3.24
C ILE A 172 -11.51 -4.48 4.51
N ASP A 173 -11.48 -5.61 5.21
CA ASP A 173 -12.22 -5.79 6.46
C ASP A 173 -11.69 -4.88 7.58
N LEU A 174 -10.37 -4.69 7.66
CA LEU A 174 -9.76 -3.74 8.57
C LEU A 174 -10.17 -2.29 8.25
N LEU A 175 -10.22 -1.92 6.97
CA LEU A 175 -10.59 -0.59 6.49
C LEU A 175 -12.05 -0.26 6.72
N LYS A 176 -12.96 -1.22 6.50
CA LYS A 176 -14.40 -1.07 6.78
C LYS A 176 -14.66 -0.75 8.24
N LYS A 177 -13.94 -1.39 9.17
CA LYS A 177 -14.01 -1.10 10.61
C LYS A 177 -13.51 0.29 10.97
N ASN A 178 -12.67 0.88 10.11
CA ASN A 178 -12.00 2.15 10.33
C ASN A 178 -12.57 3.30 9.48
N SER A 179 -13.63 3.07 8.70
CA SER A 179 -14.29 4.04 7.80
C SER A 179 -13.38 4.69 6.75
N MET A 180 -12.34 3.97 6.30
CA MET A 180 -11.46 4.45 5.23
C MET A 180 -12.04 4.19 3.85
N ARG A 181 -11.75 5.05 2.87
CA ARG A 181 -12.27 4.90 1.50
C ARG A 181 -11.56 3.77 0.75
N ILE A 182 -12.34 2.96 0.05
CA ILE A 182 -11.87 1.87 -0.79
C ILE A 182 -12.42 2.06 -2.21
N PHE A 183 -11.60 1.75 -3.22
CA PHE A 183 -11.96 1.91 -4.63
C PHE A 183 -11.64 0.63 -5.41
N ASP A 184 -12.63 0.15 -6.16
CA ASP A 184 -12.44 -0.91 -7.14
C ASP A 184 -11.81 -0.35 -8.40
N ASN A 185 -10.55 -0.65 -8.63
CA ASN A 185 -9.78 -0.19 -9.77
C ASN A 185 -9.93 -1.11 -10.99
N THR A 186 -11.09 -1.72 -11.20
CA THR A 186 -11.38 -2.50 -12.41
C THR A 186 -11.36 -1.60 -13.67
N ASP A 187 -11.83 -0.35 -13.55
CA ASP A 187 -11.69 0.69 -14.59
C ASP A 187 -10.74 1.80 -14.11
N TYR A 188 -9.53 1.83 -14.68
CA TYR A 188 -8.50 2.79 -14.29
C TYR A 188 -8.90 4.26 -14.49
N ALA A 189 -9.55 4.59 -15.61
CA ALA A 189 -9.86 5.98 -15.92
C ALA A 189 -10.88 6.52 -14.93
N LYS A 190 -11.96 5.75 -14.70
CA LYS A 190 -12.99 6.09 -13.72
C LYS A 190 -12.42 6.18 -12.31
N THR A 191 -11.68 5.15 -11.86
CA THR A 191 -11.12 5.13 -10.51
C THR A 191 -10.12 6.26 -10.27
N ARG A 192 -9.31 6.61 -11.28
CA ARG A 192 -8.42 7.77 -11.19
C ARG A 192 -9.19 9.06 -10.93
N ASP A 193 -10.26 9.29 -11.68
CA ASP A 193 -11.05 10.52 -11.56
C ASP A 193 -11.81 10.54 -10.22
N ASP A 194 -12.36 9.40 -9.79
CA ASP A 194 -13.02 9.26 -8.48
C ASP A 194 -12.06 9.50 -7.30
N VAL A 195 -10.82 9.00 -7.38
CA VAL A 195 -9.81 9.20 -6.32
C VAL A 195 -9.32 10.65 -6.31
N ILE A 196 -9.09 11.27 -7.47
CA ILE A 196 -8.73 12.70 -7.54
C ILE A 196 -9.84 13.54 -6.91
N LYS A 197 -11.10 13.30 -7.30
CA LYS A 197 -12.24 14.02 -6.73
C LYS A 197 -12.32 13.85 -5.22
N PHE A 198 -12.16 12.62 -4.72
CA PHE A 198 -12.16 12.35 -3.28
C PHE A 198 -11.07 13.14 -2.53
N VAL A 199 -9.85 13.21 -3.09
CA VAL A 199 -8.76 13.98 -2.48
C VAL A 199 -9.07 15.48 -2.50
N GLY A 200 -9.63 16.00 -3.60
CA GLY A 200 -10.05 17.40 -3.72
C GLY A 200 -11.11 17.77 -2.68
N GLU A 201 -12.17 16.97 -2.56
CA GLU A 201 -13.22 17.14 -1.55
C GLU A 201 -12.65 17.08 -0.12
N TYR A 202 -11.69 16.18 0.15
CA TYR A 202 -11.08 16.03 1.47
C TYR A 202 -10.30 17.27 1.91
N TYR A 203 -9.61 17.93 0.98
CA TYR A 203 -8.80 19.13 1.25
C TYR A 203 -9.52 20.45 0.93
N GLY A 204 -10.74 20.40 0.40
CA GLY A 204 -11.51 21.59 0.03
C GLY A 204 -10.98 22.31 -1.21
N ASP A 205 -10.32 21.58 -2.12
CA ASP A 205 -9.84 22.13 -3.39
C ASP A 205 -10.92 22.15 -4.48
N ASP A 206 -12.04 21.44 -4.27
CA ASP A 206 -13.19 21.27 -5.19
C ASP A 206 -14.53 21.64 -4.52
#